data_AF-A0A811RGG8-F1
#
_entry.id   AF-A0A811RGG8-F1
#
_cell.length_a   1.000
_cell.length_b   1.000
_cell.length_c   1.000
_cell.angle_alpha   90.00
_cell.angle_beta   90.00
_cell.angle_gamma   90.00
#
_symmetry.space_group_name_H-M   'P 1'
#
loop_
_entity.id
_entity.type
_entity.pdbx_description
1 polymer ?
#
loop_
_entity_poly.entity_id
_entity_poly.type
_entity_poly.pdbx_seq_one_letter_code
_entity_poly.pdbx_strand_id
1 'polypeptide(L)'
;MAASSSSILLVLLAATSVACASASTFTIRNNCGFTVGSCQTGDCAGALSCTLSGKPPMTLAELTLGGSQDFYDISVIDGYNLAMRFSCCTGVTLNCGSSSCPDAYLFPNDNTKTHACSGNSNYQVTFCP
;
A
#
# COMPACT_ATOMS: atom_id res chain seq x y z
N MET A 1 4.32 -60.60 -20.34
CA MET A 1 4.92 -59.37 -20.87
C MET A 1 4.00 -58.21 -20.50
N ALA A 2 4.55 -57.28 -19.71
CA ALA A 2 4.10 -55.95 -19.28
C ALA A 2 2.59 -55.64 -19.09
N ALA A 3 2.17 -55.53 -17.83
CA ALA A 3 1.07 -54.64 -17.43
C ALA A 3 1.61 -53.19 -17.43
N SER A 4 1.12 -52.35 -18.35
CA SER A 4 1.51 -50.95 -18.45
C SER A 4 0.76 -50.13 -17.40
N SER A 5 1.40 -49.92 -16.25
CA SER A 5 0.96 -49.02 -15.18
C SER A 5 0.92 -47.58 -15.70
N SER A 6 -0.25 -47.12 -16.15
CA SER A 6 -0.50 -45.70 -16.40
C SER A 6 -0.64 -44.98 -15.07
N SER A 7 0.48 -44.47 -14.57
CA SER A 7 0.53 -43.51 -13.48
C SER A 7 -0.13 -42.21 -13.96
N ILE A 8 -1.43 -42.07 -13.68
CA ILE A 8 -2.13 -40.78 -13.78
C ILE A 8 -1.45 -39.87 -12.76
N LEU A 9 -0.55 -39.02 -13.25
CA LEU A 9 0.05 -37.94 -12.50
C LEU A 9 -1.06 -36.92 -12.20
N LEU A 10 -1.74 -37.11 -11.08
CA LEU A 10 -2.72 -36.18 -10.55
C LEU A 10 -1.97 -34.92 -10.11
N VAL A 11 -1.73 -34.01 -11.04
CA VAL A 11 -1.25 -32.66 -10.72
C VAL A 11 -2.37 -32.00 -9.95
N LEU A 12 -2.30 -32.05 -8.61
CA LEU A 12 -3.07 -31.16 -7.77
C LEU A 12 -2.63 -29.74 -8.16
N LEU A 13 -3.37 -29.09 -9.06
CA LEU A 13 -3.46 -27.64 -9.03
C LEU A 13 -4.09 -27.33 -7.67
N ALA A 14 -3.26 -27.21 -6.65
CA ALA A 14 -3.61 -26.40 -5.51
C ALA A 14 -3.84 -25.02 -6.10
N ALA A 15 -5.09 -24.71 -6.45
CA ALA A 15 -5.54 -23.36 -6.61
C ALA A 15 -5.28 -22.74 -5.24
N THR A 16 -4.08 -22.17 -5.07
CA THR A 16 -3.79 -21.26 -3.97
C THR A 16 -4.66 -20.06 -4.26
N SER A 17 -5.95 -20.15 -3.89
CA SER A 17 -6.74 -18.98 -3.68
C SER A 17 -5.91 -18.17 -2.69
N VAL A 18 -5.41 -17.02 -3.14
CA VAL A 18 -4.93 -16.00 -2.23
C VAL A 18 -6.19 -15.60 -1.47
N ALA A 19 -6.49 -16.34 -0.41
CA ALA A 19 -7.62 -16.08 0.44
C ALA A 19 -7.32 -14.73 1.08
N CYS A 20 -8.04 -13.72 0.63
CA CYS A 20 -7.97 -12.42 1.22
C CYS A 20 -8.46 -12.54 2.66
N ALA A 21 -7.54 -12.48 3.62
CA ALA A 21 -7.94 -12.49 5.02
C ALA A 21 -8.71 -11.19 5.29
N SER A 22 -9.98 -11.30 5.67
CA SER A 22 -10.81 -10.17 6.07
C SER A 22 -10.50 -9.78 7.52
N ALA A 23 -9.50 -8.93 7.68
CA ALA A 23 -9.17 -8.24 8.93
C ALA A 23 -8.67 -6.82 8.59
N SER A 24 -8.91 -5.83 9.44
CA SER A 24 -8.46 -4.45 9.21
C SER A 24 -7.03 -4.22 9.71
N THR A 25 -6.04 -4.98 9.21
CA THR A 25 -4.65 -4.87 9.69
C THR A 25 -3.82 -3.85 8.92
N PHE A 26 -3.31 -2.88 9.67
CA PHE A 26 -2.21 -1.92 9.46
C PHE A 26 -0.81 -2.52 9.36
N THR A 27 -0.30 -2.92 8.19
CA THR A 27 1.14 -3.24 8.07
C THR A 27 1.92 -2.10 7.42
N ILE A 28 2.78 -1.44 8.20
CA ILE A 28 3.71 -0.42 7.71
C ILE A 28 5.13 -1.00 7.73
N ARG A 29 5.78 -1.03 6.57
CA ARG A 29 7.17 -1.49 6.40
C ARG A 29 8.04 -0.34 5.96
N ASN A 30 9.15 -0.11 6.66
CA ASN A 30 10.15 0.86 6.25
C ASN A 30 11.42 0.14 5.80
N ASN A 31 11.68 0.16 4.49
CA ASN A 31 12.88 -0.42 3.89
C ASN A 31 13.93 0.66 3.56
N CYS A 32 13.70 1.92 3.92
CA CYS A 32 14.65 2.99 3.68
C CYS A 32 15.83 2.89 4.65
N GLY A 33 17.03 3.31 4.23
CA GLY A 33 18.14 3.53 5.16
C GLY A 33 17.88 4.81 5.97
N PHE A 34 17.76 4.72 7.29
CA PHE A 34 17.45 5.88 8.13
C PHE A 34 18.48 6.12 9.24
N THR A 35 18.60 7.38 9.65
CA THR A 35 19.26 7.81 10.88
C THR A 35 18.17 8.24 11.87
N VAL A 36 18.24 7.79 13.13
CA VAL A 36 17.30 8.22 14.18
C VAL A 36 17.67 9.64 14.62
N GLY A 37 16.79 10.61 14.43
CA GLY A 37 17.04 12.03 14.71
C GLY A 37 15.79 12.89 14.50
N SER A 38 15.96 14.22 14.49
CA SER A 38 14.87 15.15 14.15
C SER A 38 14.42 14.99 12.68
N CYS A 39 13.11 15.09 12.44
CA CYS A 39 12.55 14.94 11.10
C CYS A 39 12.98 16.10 10.18
N GLN A 40 13.67 15.79 9.08
CA GLN A 40 13.96 16.77 8.02
C GLN A 40 12.74 17.06 7.15
N THR A 41 11.83 16.09 7.02
CA THR A 41 10.57 16.17 6.27
C THR A 41 9.46 15.52 7.08
N GLY A 42 8.22 15.96 6.95
CA GLY A 42 7.08 15.35 7.66
C GLY A 42 7.07 15.58 9.17
N ASP A 43 7.82 16.58 9.66
CA ASP A 43 7.83 16.93 11.08
C ASP A 43 6.43 17.34 11.55
N CYS A 44 5.96 16.74 12.64
CA CYS A 44 4.66 17.02 13.25
C CYS A 44 4.84 17.76 14.59
N ALA A 45 5.58 18.87 14.54
CA ALA A 45 5.94 19.72 15.69
C ALA A 45 6.93 19.06 16.67
N GLY A 46 7.92 18.34 16.16
CA GLY A 46 8.95 17.66 16.95
C GLY A 46 8.46 16.46 17.76
N ALA A 47 7.21 16.03 17.56
CA ALA A 47 6.63 14.89 18.25
C ALA A 47 7.03 13.56 17.59
N LEU A 48 7.32 12.55 18.39
CA LEU A 48 7.50 11.17 17.91
C LEU A 48 6.15 10.52 17.57
N SER A 49 5.10 10.85 18.32
CA SER A 49 3.73 10.40 18.09
C SER A 49 2.89 11.60 17.64
N CYS A 50 2.66 11.69 16.33
CA CYS A 50 1.99 12.82 15.73
C CYS A 50 0.50 12.88 16.08
N THR A 51 0.02 14.06 16.49
CA THR A 51 -1.40 14.40 16.59
C THR A 51 -1.83 15.45 15.56
N LEU A 52 -0.85 16.02 14.86
CA LEU A 52 -1.01 16.95 13.75
C LEU A 52 -0.44 16.33 12.48
N SER A 53 -0.88 16.82 11.33
CA SER A 53 -0.24 16.49 10.06
C SER A 53 1.24 16.93 10.07
N GLY A 54 2.09 16.16 9.38
CA GLY A 54 3.47 16.56 9.17
C GLY A 54 3.59 17.79 8.28
N LYS A 55 4.75 18.43 8.29
CA LYS A 55 5.04 19.54 7.36
C LYS A 55 5.53 19.02 6.00
N PRO A 56 5.02 19.56 4.87
CA PRO A 56 5.57 19.32 3.53
C PRO A 56 7.11 19.48 3.45
N PRO A 57 7.81 18.72 2.58
CA PRO A 57 7.25 17.79 1.60
C PRO A 57 6.91 16.42 2.20
N MET A 58 5.81 15.81 1.75
CA MET A 58 5.36 14.48 2.21
C MET A 58 4.66 13.67 1.12
N THR A 59 5.15 12.45 0.86
CA THR A 59 4.36 11.42 0.16
C THR A 59 3.32 10.86 1.13
N LEU A 60 2.03 11.03 0.85
CA LEU A 60 0.94 10.61 1.72
C LEU A 60 0.29 9.32 1.22
N ALA A 61 0.04 8.37 2.13
CA ALA A 61 -0.92 7.29 1.92
C ALA A 61 -2.24 7.73 2.56
N GLU A 62 -3.28 7.88 1.74
CA GLU A 62 -4.59 8.33 2.22
C GLU A 62 -5.56 7.15 2.21
N LEU A 63 -6.38 7.05 3.26
CA LEU A 63 -7.34 5.96 3.42
C LEU A 63 -8.63 6.51 4.03
N THR A 64 -9.76 6.13 3.43
CA THR A 64 -11.10 6.33 3.96
C THR A 64 -11.76 4.97 4.19
N LEU A 65 -12.15 4.69 5.44
CA LEU A 65 -12.91 3.48 5.79
C LEU A 65 -14.40 3.72 5.55
N GLY A 66 -15.03 2.89 4.70
CA GLY A 66 -16.44 3.05 4.29
C GLY A 66 -17.35 1.88 4.68
N GLY A 67 -16.85 0.95 5.51
CA GLY A 67 -17.63 -0.16 6.05
C GLY A 67 -17.64 -1.38 5.13
N SER A 68 -18.42 -1.36 4.05
CA SER A 68 -18.44 -2.45 3.05
C SER A 68 -17.37 -2.27 1.97
N GLN A 69 -16.94 -1.04 1.75
CA GLN A 69 -15.93 -0.65 0.79
C GLN A 69 -15.10 0.47 1.38
N ASP A 70 -13.78 0.33 1.28
CA ASP A 70 -12.81 1.34 1.71
C ASP A 70 -12.19 1.96 0.46
N PHE A 71 -11.64 3.17 0.61
CA PHE A 71 -10.99 3.92 -0.46
C PHE A 71 -9.58 4.30 -0.05
N TYR A 72 -8.64 4.19 -0.97
CA TYR A 72 -7.23 4.50 -0.71
C TYR A 72 -6.55 5.07 -1.95
N ASP A 73 -5.54 5.88 -1.71
CA ASP A 73 -4.69 6.47 -2.74
C ASP A 73 -3.34 6.89 -2.17
N ILE A 74 -2.44 7.30 -3.08
CA ILE A 74 -1.20 7.99 -2.74
C ILE A 74 -1.34 9.44 -3.21
N SER A 75 -0.86 10.40 -2.43
CA SER A 75 -0.82 11.80 -2.80
C SER A 75 0.57 12.38 -2.67
N VAL A 76 0.97 13.17 -3.67
CA VAL A 76 2.19 13.99 -3.67
C VAL A 76 1.85 15.47 -3.88
N ILE A 77 0.60 15.86 -3.64
CA ILE A 77 0.14 17.26 -3.67
C ILE A 77 0.97 18.10 -2.70
N ASP A 78 1.22 17.56 -1.50
CA ASP A 78 2.05 18.18 -0.45
C ASP A 78 3.55 17.89 -0.66
N GLY A 79 3.97 17.54 -1.88
CA GLY A 79 5.35 17.22 -2.24
C GLY A 79 5.70 15.74 -2.11
N TYR A 80 6.96 15.41 -2.38
CA TYR A 80 7.47 14.04 -2.36
C TYR A 80 8.73 13.98 -1.50
N ASN A 81 8.80 13.02 -0.58
CA ASN A 81 9.98 12.81 0.27
C ASN A 81 10.48 11.35 0.23
N LEU A 82 9.58 10.37 0.22
CA LEU A 82 9.91 8.95 0.27
C LEU A 82 9.12 8.17 -0.78
N ALA A 83 9.77 7.18 -1.40
CA ALA A 83 9.11 6.23 -2.27
C ALA A 83 8.16 5.36 -1.46
N MET A 84 6.99 5.07 -2.01
CA MET A 84 5.91 4.38 -1.31
C MET A 84 5.20 3.39 -2.23
N ARG A 85 4.89 2.22 -1.70
CA ARG A 85 3.91 1.29 -2.27
C ARG A 85 2.74 1.15 -1.30
N PHE A 86 1.52 1.24 -1.82
CA PHE A 86 0.30 1.03 -1.05
C PHE A 86 -0.57 -0.03 -1.74
N SER A 87 -0.90 -1.08 -1.02
CA SER A 87 -1.73 -2.16 -1.52
C SER A 87 -2.72 -2.64 -0.48
N CYS A 88 -3.85 -3.11 -0.97
CA CYS A 88 -4.73 -4.01 -0.25
C CYS A 88 -4.99 -5.24 -1.12
N CYS A 89 -5.55 -6.29 -0.53
CA CYS A 89 -5.59 -7.58 -1.20
C CYS A 89 -6.69 -7.72 -2.29
N THR A 90 -7.80 -6.97 -2.21
CA THR A 90 -8.85 -6.96 -3.25
C THR A 90 -8.76 -5.79 -4.23
N GLY A 91 -7.88 -4.83 -3.96
CA GLY A 91 -7.63 -3.66 -4.78
C GLY A 91 -6.37 -3.80 -5.64
N VAL A 92 -6.00 -2.70 -6.29
CA VAL A 92 -4.76 -2.59 -7.07
C VAL A 92 -3.57 -2.21 -6.19
N THR A 93 -2.35 -2.53 -6.63
CA THR A 93 -1.14 -2.04 -5.95
C THR A 93 -0.70 -0.72 -6.56
N LEU A 94 -0.57 0.32 -5.74
CA LEU A 94 -0.07 1.63 -6.13
C LEU A 94 1.42 1.71 -5.86
N ASN A 95 2.20 2.16 -6.84
CA ASN A 95 3.65 2.28 -6.72
C ASN A 95 4.12 3.69 -7.08
N CYS A 96 4.73 4.35 -6.09
CA CYS A 96 5.12 5.73 -6.19
C CYS A 96 6.60 5.93 -5.87
N GLY A 97 7.43 5.96 -6.92
CA GLY A 97 8.89 6.06 -6.80
C GLY A 97 9.47 7.45 -7.09
N SER A 98 8.64 8.45 -7.41
CA SER A 98 9.10 9.80 -7.76
C SER A 98 8.01 10.85 -7.52
N SER A 99 8.36 12.14 -7.62
CA SER A 99 7.43 13.26 -7.47
C SER A 99 6.39 13.39 -8.60
N SER A 100 6.63 12.80 -9.77
CA SER A 100 5.71 12.80 -10.92
C SER A 100 5.09 11.41 -11.13
N CYS A 101 4.57 10.86 -10.05
CA CYS A 101 4.09 9.49 -9.94
C CYS A 101 2.71 9.30 -10.61
N PRO A 102 2.59 8.38 -11.59
CA PRO A 102 1.31 8.16 -12.29
C PRO A 102 0.20 7.60 -11.39
N ASP A 103 0.55 6.89 -10.32
CA ASP A 103 -0.38 6.25 -9.39
C ASP A 103 -0.81 7.18 -8.24
N ALA A 104 -0.35 8.44 -8.23
CA ALA A 104 -0.64 9.38 -7.15
C ALA A 104 -1.33 10.65 -7.62
N TYR A 105 -2.04 11.29 -6.70
CA TYR A 105 -2.54 12.65 -6.87
C TYR A 105 -1.38 13.63 -7.03
N LEU A 106 -1.32 14.28 -8.19
CA LEU A 106 -0.36 15.37 -8.47
C LEU A 106 -0.97 16.76 -8.22
N PHE A 107 -2.30 16.87 -8.28
CA PHE A 107 -3.05 18.09 -8.06
C PHE A 107 -4.48 17.77 -7.58
N PRO A 108 -5.15 18.70 -6.85
CA PRO A 108 -6.43 18.41 -6.17
C PRO A 108 -7.60 17.98 -7.06
N ASN A 109 -7.59 18.36 -8.34
CA ASN A 109 -8.73 18.13 -9.24
C ASN A 109 -8.66 16.80 -10.00
N ASP A 110 -7.65 15.96 -9.74
CA ASP A 110 -7.47 14.67 -10.41
C ASP A 110 -8.21 13.52 -9.72
N ASN A 111 -9.54 13.44 -9.87
CA ASN A 111 -10.34 12.41 -9.18
C ASN A 111 -10.14 10.97 -9.72
N THR A 112 -9.08 10.70 -10.49
CA THR A 112 -8.84 9.38 -11.11
C THR A 112 -7.93 8.47 -10.28
N LYS A 113 -7.34 8.97 -9.19
CA LYS A 113 -6.31 8.28 -8.41
C LYS A 113 -6.83 7.54 -7.20
N THR A 114 -8.10 7.71 -6.84
CA THR A 114 -8.71 6.95 -5.76
C THR A 114 -9.05 5.55 -6.21
N HIS A 115 -8.61 4.56 -5.44
CA HIS A 115 -8.89 3.15 -5.65
C HIS A 115 -9.75 2.60 -4.52
N ALA A 116 -10.48 1.55 -4.81
CA ALA A 116 -11.37 0.91 -3.86
C ALA A 116 -10.81 -0.44 -3.40
N CYS A 117 -11.06 -0.75 -2.13
CA CYS A 117 -10.81 -2.05 -1.53
C CYS A 117 -12.11 -2.57 -0.90
N SER A 118 -12.26 -3.89 -0.79
CA SER A 118 -13.31 -4.43 0.07
C SER A 118 -13.12 -3.94 1.51
N GLY A 119 -14.22 -3.62 2.19
CA GLY A 119 -14.17 -3.24 3.60
C GLY A 119 -13.58 -4.35 4.46
N ASN A 120 -12.97 -3.97 5.58
CA ASN A 120 -12.25 -4.89 6.49
C ASN A 120 -11.10 -5.65 5.81
N SER A 121 -10.45 -5.02 4.83
CA SER A 121 -9.25 -5.57 4.18
C SER A 121 -7.99 -5.33 5.00
N ASN A 122 -7.00 -6.20 4.80
CA ASN A 122 -5.64 -5.94 5.26
C ASN A 122 -4.94 -4.99 4.28
N TYR A 123 -4.18 -4.05 4.84
CA TYR A 123 -3.47 -3.01 4.11
C TYR A 123 -1.98 -3.10 4.35
N GLN A 124 -1.22 -2.77 3.32
CA GLN A 124 0.23 -2.72 3.40
C GLN A 124 0.76 -1.45 2.76
N VAL A 125 1.47 -0.67 3.57
CA VAL A 125 2.26 0.48 3.14
C VAL A 125 3.73 0.11 3.27
N THR A 126 4.50 0.21 2.19
CA THR A 126 5.94 -0.05 2.19
C THR A 126 6.68 1.18 1.70
N PHE A 127 7.51 1.76 2.55
CA PHE A 127 8.46 2.81 2.16
C PHE A 127 9.71 2.20 1.56
N CYS A 128 10.26 2.84 0.53
CA CYS A 128 11.37 2.34 -0.29
C CYS A 128 11.14 0.88 -0.75
N PRO A 129 10.02 0.62 -1.45
CA PRO A 129 9.58 -0.72 -1.81
C PRO A 129 10.51 -1.48 -2.76
#